data_AF-A0A225X4G1-F1
#
_entry.id   AF-A0A225X4G1-F1
#
_cell.length_a   1.000
_cell.length_b   1.000
_cell.length_c   1.000
_cell.angle_alpha   90.00
_cell.angle_beta   90.00
_cell.angle_gamma   90.00
#
_symmetry.space_group_name_H-M   'P 1'
#
loop_
_entity.id
_entity.type
_entity.pdbx_description
1 polymer ?
#
loop_
_entity_poly.entity_id
_entity_poly.type
_entity_poly.pdbx_seq_one_letter_code
_entity_poly.pdbx_strand_id
1 'polypeptide(L)'
;MTGLLAGIKGVTKYDSVFNRDQTSIYNDIIQSVRLNSLALRIHSASVRYLLGDDDGFKDEIDEQLELLHEQVNCTRYTFRSNKYRKCKDKWNTFLDANGEFNDEEFIGHFGMSRGTCAALVNLVHEDPVFKPKDRRQFSGGPTLHMLLLLKFLGSFGNENTSPKLAHFIGVGKCSVKNYVTTTWPENEERQLIAARIQEKYAFVNCIDLVDGTLLPLEFKSKRNEEDYFSRKGGYSLNALVFVMMWIG
;
A
#
# COMPACT_ATOMS: atom_id res chain seq x y z
N MET A 1 8.79 -32.57 51.76
CA MET A 1 8.64 -31.10 51.68
C MET A 1 8.34 -30.76 50.22
N THR A 2 7.13 -30.95 49.69
CA THR A 2 5.93 -30.07 49.73
C THR A 2 6.17 -28.62 49.28
N GLY A 3 5.46 -28.24 48.20
CA GLY A 3 5.28 -26.88 47.65
C GLY A 3 5.45 -26.85 46.12
N LEU A 4 4.54 -27.38 45.29
CA LEU A 4 3.26 -26.82 44.82
C LEU A 4 3.24 -25.30 44.58
N LEU A 5 3.30 -24.88 43.31
CA LEU A 5 2.20 -24.15 42.63
C LEU A 5 2.48 -23.98 41.12
N ALA A 6 1.46 -24.30 40.35
CA ALA A 6 1.38 -24.23 38.90
C ALA A 6 1.19 -22.80 38.38
N GLY A 7 1.49 -22.54 37.11
CA GLY A 7 0.91 -21.38 36.43
C GLY A 7 1.55 -20.91 35.13
N ILE A 8 0.92 -21.30 34.02
CA ILE A 8 0.70 -20.47 32.82
C ILE A 8 1.81 -20.43 31.77
N LYS A 9 1.50 -21.16 30.68
CA LYS A 9 2.01 -21.00 29.31
C LYS A 9 2.12 -19.51 28.95
N GLY A 10 3.35 -19.03 28.76
CA GLY A 10 3.63 -17.76 28.09
C GLY A 10 3.39 -17.92 26.59
N VAL A 11 2.15 -17.66 26.17
CA VAL A 11 1.77 -17.44 24.77
C VAL A 11 2.63 -16.31 24.23
N THR A 12 3.38 -16.59 23.18
CA THR A 12 4.07 -15.62 22.32
C THR A 12 3.06 -14.62 21.77
N LYS A 13 2.89 -13.50 22.46
CA LYS A 13 2.06 -12.39 22.02
C LYS A 13 2.92 -11.38 21.26
N TYR A 14 3.40 -11.79 20.08
CA TYR A 14 3.96 -10.91 19.07
C TYR A 14 3.31 -11.15 17.71
N ASP A 15 2.03 -11.48 17.71
CA ASP A 15 1.21 -11.51 16.50
C ASP A 15 0.03 -10.59 16.72
N SER A 16 0.08 -9.37 16.15
CA SER A 16 -1.11 -8.56 15.77
C SER A 16 -0.80 -7.06 15.54
N VAL A 17 0.31 -6.68 14.91
CA VAL A 17 0.43 -5.27 14.45
C VAL A 17 1.18 -5.12 13.13
N PHE A 18 0.92 -5.95 12.13
CA PHE A 18 1.48 -5.70 10.79
C PHE A 18 0.56 -6.19 9.69
N ASN A 19 -0.67 -5.66 9.65
CA ASN A 19 -1.57 -5.89 8.52
C ASN A 19 -2.55 -4.73 8.33
N ARG A 20 -2.02 -3.51 8.20
CA ARG A 20 -2.80 -2.35 7.76
C ARG A 20 -2.51 -2.09 6.29
N ASP A 21 -3.39 -2.64 5.44
CA ASP A 21 -3.84 -2.10 4.17
C ASP A 21 -3.06 -0.91 3.56
N GLN A 22 -2.46 -1.00 2.37
CA GLN A 22 -1.81 0.16 1.71
C GLN A 22 -2.70 1.40 1.47
N THR A 23 -4.03 1.26 1.49
CA THR A 23 -5.02 2.36 1.48
C THR A 23 -5.37 2.86 2.89
N SER A 24 -5.22 2.00 3.91
CA SER A 24 -5.12 2.41 5.31
C SER A 24 -3.80 3.12 5.48
N ILE A 25 -2.65 2.58 5.10
CA ILE A 25 -1.34 3.26 5.03
C ILE A 25 -1.41 4.55 4.22
N TYR A 26 -2.09 4.67 3.08
CA TYR A 26 -2.17 5.99 2.39
C TYR A 26 -3.08 6.98 3.15
N ASN A 27 -4.17 6.53 3.77
CA ASN A 27 -5.00 7.39 4.63
C ASN A 27 -4.42 7.60 6.03
N ASP A 28 -3.55 6.70 6.49
CA ASP A 28 -2.79 6.64 7.74
C ASP A 28 -1.43 7.33 7.54
N ILE A 29 -0.96 7.52 6.31
CA ILE A 29 0.18 8.37 5.89
C ILE A 29 -0.38 9.75 5.60
N ILE A 30 -1.56 9.92 5.01
CA ILE A 30 -2.18 11.25 4.96
C ILE A 30 -2.65 11.66 6.35
N GLN A 31 -3.15 10.74 7.18
CA GLN A 31 -3.40 10.99 8.59
C GLN A 31 -2.13 11.04 9.40
N SER A 32 -1.08 10.24 9.19
CA SER A 32 0.17 10.40 9.93
C SER A 32 0.95 11.58 9.41
N VAL A 33 0.88 12.00 8.16
CA VAL A 33 1.50 13.24 7.69
C VAL A 33 0.71 14.44 8.21
N ARG A 34 -0.62 14.36 8.34
CA ARG A 34 -1.44 15.42 8.97
C ARG A 34 -1.34 15.44 10.50
N LEU A 35 -1.33 14.28 11.14
CA LEU A 35 -1.14 14.10 12.58
C LEU A 35 0.31 14.34 12.95
N ASN A 36 1.29 13.96 12.12
CA ASN A 36 2.70 14.32 12.31
C ASN A 36 2.91 15.78 11.96
N SER A 37 2.24 16.39 10.97
CA SER A 37 2.38 17.84 10.76
C SER A 37 1.80 18.64 11.92
N LEU A 38 0.66 18.20 12.47
CA LEU A 38 0.08 18.79 13.68
C LEU A 38 0.95 18.50 14.90
N ALA A 39 1.43 17.26 15.09
CA ALA A 39 2.28 16.88 16.22
C ALA A 39 3.67 17.50 16.17
N LEU A 40 4.27 17.66 14.98
CA LEU A 40 5.52 18.38 14.75
C LEU A 40 5.32 19.87 15.01
N ARG A 41 4.17 20.44 14.64
CA ARG A 41 3.83 21.83 14.97
C ARG A 41 3.56 22.04 16.45
N ILE A 42 2.82 21.14 17.11
CA ILE A 42 2.61 21.14 18.56
C ILE A 42 3.96 21.01 19.28
N HIS A 43 4.84 20.13 18.80
CA HIS A 43 6.20 19.99 19.32
C HIS A 43 7.02 21.27 19.09
N SER A 44 6.98 21.85 17.89
CA SER A 44 7.65 23.10 17.56
C SER A 44 7.13 24.28 18.40
N ALA A 45 5.83 24.39 18.59
CA ALA A 45 5.19 25.37 19.48
C ALA A 45 5.63 25.17 20.94
N SER A 46 5.70 23.93 21.43
CA SER A 46 6.18 23.63 22.77
C SER A 46 7.67 24.00 22.98
N VAL A 47 8.50 23.83 21.94
CA VAL A 47 9.91 24.22 21.95
C VAL A 47 10.06 25.73 21.89
N ARG A 48 9.26 26.44 21.07
CA ARG A 48 9.22 27.91 21.02
C ARG A 48 8.87 28.51 22.37
N TYR A 49 7.84 27.98 23.02
CA TYR A 49 7.43 28.36 24.37
C TYR A 49 8.54 28.13 25.41
N LEU A 50 9.21 26.98 25.38
CA LEU A 50 10.31 26.65 26.30
C LEU A 50 11.55 27.54 26.11
N LEU A 51 11.81 27.98 24.88
CA LEU A 51 12.96 28.83 24.53
C LEU A 51 12.64 30.33 24.61
N GLY A 52 11.40 30.71 24.95
CA GLY A 52 10.98 32.10 25.03
C GLY A 52 10.92 32.83 23.68
N ASP A 53 10.80 32.07 22.58
CA ASP A 53 10.70 32.60 21.21
C ASP A 53 9.23 32.79 20.85
N ASP A 54 8.62 33.82 21.45
CA ASP A 54 7.21 34.16 21.36
C ASP A 54 6.90 34.82 20.00
N ASP A 55 6.66 33.99 18.98
CA ASP A 55 6.26 34.40 17.64
C ASP A 55 4.74 34.31 17.50
N GLY A 56 4.05 35.37 17.93
CA GLY A 56 2.57 35.41 17.97
C GLY A 56 1.87 35.14 16.63
N PHE A 57 2.54 35.37 15.49
CA PHE A 57 2.00 35.00 14.17
C PHE A 57 1.96 33.49 13.95
N LYS A 58 2.95 32.74 14.47
CA LYS A 58 2.97 31.28 14.35
C LYS A 58 1.94 30.63 15.26
N ASP A 59 1.69 31.21 16.44
CA ASP A 59 0.72 30.68 17.40
C ASP A 59 -0.72 30.83 16.88
N GLU A 60 -1.04 31.95 16.24
CA GLU A 60 -2.34 32.15 15.58
C GLU A 60 -2.55 31.14 14.42
N ILE A 61 -1.50 30.83 13.66
CA ILE A 61 -1.56 29.82 12.59
C ILE A 61 -1.76 28.41 13.17
N ASP A 62 -1.11 28.08 14.28
CA ASP A 62 -1.23 26.77 14.92
C ASP A 62 -2.63 26.57 15.51
N GLU A 63 -3.22 27.61 16.12
CA GLU A 63 -4.60 27.61 16.64
C GLU A 63 -5.64 27.46 15.50
N GLN A 64 -5.47 28.20 14.41
CA GLN A 64 -6.34 28.07 13.22
C GLN A 64 -6.24 26.67 12.59
N LEU A 65 -5.05 26.07 12.57
CA LEU A 65 -4.83 24.74 12.03
C LEU A 65 -5.51 23.66 12.90
N GLU A 66 -5.50 23.82 14.22
CA GLU A 66 -6.15 22.92 15.18
C GLU A 66 -7.67 22.93 15.02
N LEU A 67 -8.27 24.12 14.91
CA LEU A 67 -9.71 24.29 14.67
C LEU A 67 -10.17 23.68 13.33
N LEU A 68 -9.40 23.90 12.26
CA LEU A 68 -9.68 23.29 10.95
C LEU A 68 -9.55 21.76 11.00
N HIS A 69 -8.58 21.24 11.74
CA HIS A 69 -8.41 19.80 11.91
C HIS A 69 -9.62 19.17 12.62
N GLU A 70 -10.13 19.81 13.66
CA GLU A 70 -11.30 19.35 14.40
C GLU A 70 -12.58 19.39 13.53
N GLN A 71 -12.79 20.47 12.77
CA GLN A 71 -13.91 20.59 11.83
C GLN A 71 -13.89 19.51 10.73
N VAL A 72 -12.71 19.19 10.19
CA VAL A 72 -12.55 18.12 9.19
C VAL A 72 -12.80 16.73 9.82
N ASN A 73 -12.42 16.51 11.07
CA ASN A 73 -12.69 15.25 11.76
C ASN A 73 -14.18 15.04 12.05
N CYS A 74 -14.89 16.09 12.47
CA CYS A 74 -16.34 16.05 12.71
C CYS A 74 -17.15 15.78 11.44
N THR A 75 -16.65 16.15 10.27
CA THR A 75 -17.33 16.00 8.97
C THR A 75 -16.97 14.70 8.24
N ARG A 76 -15.89 14.01 8.63
CA ARG A 76 -15.37 12.81 7.94
C ARG A 76 -16.35 11.63 7.93
N TYR A 77 -17.22 11.51 8.93
CA TYR A 77 -18.15 10.39 9.05
C TYR A 77 -19.59 10.70 8.62
N THR A 78 -19.95 11.98 8.43
CA THR A 78 -21.33 12.39 8.11
C THR A 78 -21.69 12.22 6.64
N PHE A 79 -20.71 12.13 5.73
CA PHE A 79 -20.94 12.03 4.28
C PHE A 79 -20.97 10.61 3.71
N ARG A 80 -20.78 9.56 4.51
CA ARG A 80 -20.83 8.18 4.00
C ARG A 80 -22.29 7.77 3.79
N SER A 81 -22.71 7.69 2.53
CA SER A 81 -24.01 7.12 2.17
C SER A 81 -24.14 5.71 2.76
N ASN A 82 -25.20 5.46 3.53
CA ASN A 82 -25.46 4.18 4.17
C ASN A 82 -25.83 3.04 3.18
N LYS A 83 -25.92 3.37 1.87
CA LYS A 83 -26.22 2.42 0.81
C LYS A 83 -24.91 1.93 0.17
N TYR A 84 -24.46 0.75 0.57
CA TYR A 84 -23.41 0.02 -0.14
C TYR A 84 -23.89 -0.29 -1.57
N ARG A 85 -23.26 0.31 -2.58
CA ARG A 85 -23.49 -0.06 -3.98
C ARG A 85 -22.94 -1.47 -4.20
N LYS A 86 -23.80 -2.45 -4.45
CA LYS A 86 -23.38 -3.76 -4.98
C LYS A 86 -22.85 -3.54 -6.39
N CYS A 87 -21.58 -3.87 -6.64
CA CYS A 87 -21.08 -3.97 -8.01
C CYS A 87 -21.70 -5.21 -8.65
N LYS A 88 -22.04 -5.12 -9.93
CA LYS A 88 -22.39 -6.31 -10.72
C LYS A 88 -21.08 -7.01 -11.09
N ASP A 89 -21.06 -8.33 -11.02
CA ASP A 89 -19.93 -9.13 -11.46
C ASP A 89 -19.84 -9.05 -12.99
N LYS A 90 -19.00 -8.14 -13.50
CA LYS A 90 -18.84 -7.89 -14.94
C LYS A 90 -17.71 -8.70 -15.56
N TRP A 91 -16.75 -9.15 -14.75
CA TRP A 91 -15.51 -9.74 -15.23
C TRP A 91 -15.66 -10.94 -16.17
N ASN A 92 -16.75 -11.73 -16.05
CA ASN A 92 -17.01 -12.86 -16.95
C ASN A 92 -17.15 -12.41 -18.41
N THR A 93 -17.73 -11.24 -18.66
CA THR A 93 -17.95 -10.72 -20.02
C THR A 93 -16.66 -10.18 -20.65
N PHE A 94 -15.55 -10.11 -19.93
CA PHE A 94 -14.28 -9.60 -20.49
C PHE A 94 -13.63 -10.61 -21.44
N LEU A 95 -13.87 -11.89 -21.19
CA LEU A 95 -13.29 -12.99 -21.97
C LEU A 95 -14.10 -13.32 -23.22
N ASP A 96 -15.35 -12.88 -23.28
CA ASP A 96 -16.20 -13.06 -24.46
C ASP A 96 -15.77 -12.10 -25.57
N ALA A 97 -15.58 -12.62 -26.78
CA ALA A 97 -15.21 -11.82 -27.96
C ALA A 97 -16.30 -10.79 -28.33
N ASN A 98 -17.57 -11.09 -28.01
CA ASN A 98 -18.72 -10.20 -28.17
C ASN A 98 -19.09 -9.48 -26.85
N GLY A 99 -18.18 -9.48 -25.88
CA GLY A 99 -18.41 -9.00 -24.52
C GLY A 99 -18.20 -7.50 -24.36
N GLU A 100 -17.68 -7.09 -23.19
CA GLU A 100 -17.49 -5.66 -22.86
C GLU A 100 -16.31 -5.00 -23.60
N PHE A 101 -15.34 -5.77 -24.11
CA PHE A 101 -14.14 -5.25 -24.77
C PHE A 101 -13.97 -5.82 -26.17
N ASN A 102 -13.43 -5.04 -27.10
CA ASN A 102 -12.84 -5.59 -28.32
C ASN A 102 -11.42 -6.17 -28.05
N ASP A 103 -10.79 -6.83 -29.02
CA ASP A 103 -9.45 -7.42 -28.82
C ASP A 103 -8.36 -6.37 -28.52
N GLU A 104 -8.43 -5.19 -29.14
CA GLU A 104 -7.47 -4.10 -28.93
C GLU A 104 -7.60 -3.48 -27.52
N GLU A 105 -8.83 -3.25 -27.07
CA GLU A 105 -9.16 -2.77 -25.72
C GLU A 105 -8.74 -3.78 -24.65
N PHE A 106 -8.94 -5.08 -24.93
CA PHE A 106 -8.47 -6.14 -24.04
C PHE A 106 -6.94 -6.10 -23.90
N ILE A 107 -6.20 -6.00 -25.00
CA ILE A 107 -4.74 -5.85 -24.98
C ILE A 107 -4.34 -4.56 -24.24
N GLY A 108 -5.05 -3.46 -24.47
CA GLY A 108 -4.77 -2.19 -23.80
C GLY A 108 -4.96 -2.23 -22.27
N HIS A 109 -5.88 -3.05 -21.77
CA HIS A 109 -6.13 -3.18 -20.34
C HIS A 109 -5.33 -4.27 -19.63
N PHE A 110 -5.03 -5.38 -20.30
CA PHE A 110 -4.40 -6.56 -19.70
C PHE A 110 -3.00 -6.86 -20.25
N GLY A 111 -2.56 -6.14 -21.30
CA GLY A 111 -1.24 -6.26 -21.90
C GLY A 111 -1.04 -7.48 -22.82
N MET A 112 -2.07 -8.29 -23.04
CA MET A 112 -1.96 -9.53 -23.83
C MET A 112 -3.30 -9.93 -24.47
N SER A 113 -3.26 -10.86 -25.41
CA SER A 113 -4.47 -11.40 -26.07
C SER A 113 -5.29 -12.29 -25.12
N ARG A 114 -6.59 -12.44 -25.41
CA ARG A 114 -7.48 -13.36 -24.70
C ARG A 114 -7.00 -14.82 -24.74
N GLY A 115 -6.50 -15.26 -25.89
CA GLY A 115 -5.96 -16.61 -26.05
C GLY A 115 -4.75 -16.87 -25.14
N THR A 116 -3.84 -15.90 -25.06
CA THR A 116 -2.68 -15.97 -24.14
C THR A 116 -3.12 -15.96 -22.68
N CYS A 117 -4.10 -15.12 -22.33
CA CYS A 117 -4.69 -15.09 -20.99
C CYS A 117 -5.31 -16.44 -20.62
N ALA A 118 -6.07 -17.06 -21.52
CA ALA A 118 -6.66 -18.38 -21.31
C ALA A 118 -5.59 -19.48 -21.14
N ALA A 119 -4.52 -19.43 -21.94
CA ALA A 119 -3.39 -20.35 -21.79
C ALA A 119 -2.70 -20.21 -20.42
N LEU A 120 -2.48 -18.99 -19.93
CA LEU A 120 -1.94 -18.74 -18.59
C LEU A 120 -2.86 -19.27 -17.49
N VAL A 121 -4.16 -19.05 -17.61
CA VAL A 121 -5.14 -19.59 -16.65
C VAL A 121 -5.08 -21.12 -16.65
N ASN A 122 -4.98 -21.77 -17.80
CA ASN A 122 -4.88 -23.23 -17.89
C ASN A 122 -3.60 -23.79 -17.23
N LEU A 123 -2.48 -23.07 -17.30
CA LEU A 123 -1.24 -23.47 -16.61
C LEU A 123 -1.36 -23.43 -15.09
N VAL A 124 -2.11 -22.46 -14.57
CA VAL A 124 -2.19 -22.18 -13.13
C VAL A 124 -3.43 -22.82 -12.49
N HIS A 125 -4.43 -23.21 -13.29
CA HIS A 125 -5.68 -23.80 -12.81
C HIS A 125 -5.48 -25.06 -11.95
N GLU A 126 -4.43 -25.84 -12.21
CA GLU A 126 -4.16 -27.08 -11.48
C GLU A 126 -3.45 -26.88 -10.13
N ASP A 127 -2.94 -25.68 -9.86
CA ASP A 127 -2.18 -25.38 -8.66
C ASP A 127 -3.08 -25.42 -7.40
N PRO A 128 -2.64 -26.07 -6.30
CA PRO A 128 -3.40 -26.16 -5.05
C PRO A 128 -3.80 -24.81 -4.45
N VAL A 129 -3.11 -23.71 -4.76
CA VAL A 129 -3.43 -22.35 -4.28
C VAL A 129 -4.78 -21.86 -4.81
N PHE A 130 -5.15 -22.28 -6.03
CA PHE A 130 -6.42 -21.87 -6.67
C PHE A 130 -7.55 -22.86 -6.45
N LYS A 131 -7.28 -23.93 -5.69
CA LYS A 131 -8.29 -24.90 -5.28
C LYS A 131 -8.95 -24.45 -3.97
N PRO A 132 -10.27 -24.62 -3.82
CA PRO A 132 -10.95 -24.27 -2.59
C PRO A 132 -10.38 -25.11 -1.43
N LYS A 133 -9.86 -24.44 -0.40
CA LYS A 133 -9.62 -25.05 0.92
C LYS A 133 -10.94 -25.01 1.69
N ASP A 134 -11.46 -26.20 2.03
CA ASP A 134 -12.68 -26.42 2.83
C ASP A 134 -14.02 -25.96 2.19
N ARG A 135 -15.05 -25.77 3.02
CA ARG A 135 -16.45 -25.47 2.65
C ARG A 135 -16.66 -24.10 1.96
N ARG A 136 -15.60 -23.33 1.70
CA ARG A 136 -15.70 -22.01 1.05
C ARG A 136 -15.22 -22.11 -0.38
N GLN A 137 -16.09 -21.70 -1.31
CA GLN A 137 -15.72 -21.57 -2.71
C GLN A 137 -14.62 -20.51 -2.87
N PHE A 138 -13.59 -20.84 -3.65
CA PHE A 138 -12.55 -19.90 -4.04
C PHE A 138 -13.21 -18.78 -4.87
N SER A 139 -13.14 -17.55 -4.38
CA SER A 139 -13.95 -16.43 -4.88
C SER A 139 -13.54 -16.09 -6.33
N GLY A 140 -14.34 -16.51 -7.31
CA GLY A 140 -14.16 -16.16 -8.73
C GLY A 140 -13.13 -16.97 -9.52
N GLY A 141 -12.51 -18.00 -8.94
CA GLY A 141 -11.64 -18.93 -9.68
C GLY A 141 -10.28 -18.35 -10.10
N PRO A 142 -9.38 -19.19 -10.67
CA PRO A 142 -8.06 -18.76 -11.16
C PRO A 142 -8.16 -17.68 -12.24
N THR A 143 -9.23 -17.70 -13.03
CA THR A 143 -9.51 -16.72 -14.08
C THR A 143 -9.65 -15.30 -13.54
N LEU A 144 -10.45 -15.08 -12.49
CA LEU A 144 -10.62 -13.76 -11.88
C LEU A 144 -9.31 -13.26 -11.27
N HIS A 145 -8.57 -14.16 -10.60
CA HIS A 145 -7.27 -13.85 -10.02
C HIS A 145 -6.29 -13.37 -11.10
N MET A 146 -6.22 -14.09 -12.22
CA MET A 146 -5.36 -13.71 -13.34
C MET A 146 -5.78 -12.40 -13.99
N LEU A 147 -7.07 -12.17 -14.25
CA LEU A 147 -7.54 -10.90 -14.81
C LEU A 147 -7.21 -9.71 -13.91
N LEU A 148 -7.37 -9.87 -12.59
CA LEU A 148 -7.04 -8.81 -11.64
C LEU A 148 -5.53 -8.58 -11.55
N LEU A 149 -4.72 -9.64 -11.56
CA LEU A 149 -3.26 -9.53 -11.57
C LEU A 149 -2.76 -8.84 -12.85
N LEU A 150 -3.24 -9.26 -14.02
CA LEU A 150 -2.88 -8.66 -15.31
C LEU A 150 -3.30 -7.20 -15.38
N LYS A 151 -4.52 -6.88 -14.90
CA LYS A 151 -4.96 -5.49 -14.81
C LYS A 151 -4.09 -4.69 -13.85
N PHE A 152 -3.70 -5.26 -12.72
CA PHE A 152 -2.81 -4.60 -11.75
C PHE A 152 -1.43 -4.30 -12.37
N LEU A 153 -0.84 -5.28 -13.07
CA LEU A 153 0.46 -5.15 -13.73
C LEU A 153 0.44 -4.23 -14.95
N GLY A 154 -0.65 -4.24 -15.73
CA GLY A 154 -0.83 -3.37 -16.89
C GLY A 154 -1.24 -1.93 -16.55
N SER A 155 -1.61 -1.66 -15.30
CA SER A 155 -2.01 -0.32 -14.86
C SER A 155 -0.81 0.44 -14.31
N PHE A 156 -0.55 1.64 -14.84
CA PHE A 156 0.54 2.51 -14.38
C PHE A 156 0.03 3.61 -13.44
N GLY A 157 0.91 4.05 -12.53
CA GLY A 157 0.63 5.15 -11.61
C GLY A 157 -0.57 4.87 -10.69
N ASN A 158 -1.47 5.85 -10.55
CA ASN A 158 -2.60 5.78 -9.61
C ASN A 158 -3.79 4.93 -10.12
N GLU A 159 -3.65 4.21 -11.22
CA GLU A 159 -4.72 3.36 -11.79
C GLU A 159 -4.84 2.00 -11.09
N ASN A 160 -3.75 1.51 -10.50
CA ASN A 160 -3.70 0.24 -9.77
C ASN A 160 -4.25 0.30 -8.34
N THR A 161 -4.94 1.38 -7.96
CA THR A 161 -5.51 1.52 -6.62
C THR A 161 -6.67 0.54 -6.41
N SER A 162 -6.77 -0.05 -5.21
CA SER A 162 -7.81 -1.06 -4.91
C SER A 162 -9.24 -0.60 -5.23
N PRO A 163 -9.67 0.66 -4.98
CA PRO A 163 -11.00 1.12 -5.35
C PRO A 163 -11.24 1.16 -6.86
N LYS A 164 -10.24 1.52 -7.67
CA LYS A 164 -10.34 1.58 -9.13
C LYS A 164 -10.37 0.18 -9.73
N LEU A 165 -9.50 -0.71 -9.28
CA LEU A 165 -9.49 -2.11 -9.69
C LEU A 165 -10.78 -2.84 -9.32
N ALA A 166 -11.26 -2.63 -8.09
CA ALA A 166 -12.55 -3.15 -7.62
C ALA A 166 -13.71 -2.70 -8.50
N HIS A 167 -13.73 -1.41 -8.85
CA HIS A 167 -14.77 -0.86 -9.72
C HIS A 167 -14.69 -1.41 -11.15
N PHE A 168 -13.48 -1.53 -11.68
CA PHE A 168 -13.23 -2.04 -13.04
C PHE A 168 -13.68 -3.50 -13.16
N ILE A 169 -13.26 -4.37 -12.25
CA ILE A 169 -13.56 -5.81 -12.31
C ILE A 169 -14.97 -6.15 -11.75
N GLY A 170 -15.52 -5.27 -10.90
CA GLY A 170 -16.81 -5.50 -10.25
C GLY A 170 -16.70 -6.27 -8.92
N VAL A 171 -15.53 -6.28 -8.30
CA VAL A 171 -15.25 -6.99 -7.04
C VAL A 171 -15.33 -6.03 -5.84
N GLY A 172 -15.52 -6.54 -4.63
CA GLY A 172 -15.47 -5.72 -3.40
C GLY A 172 -14.12 -5.02 -3.23
N LYS A 173 -14.13 -3.73 -2.83
CA LYS A 173 -12.92 -2.91 -2.63
C LYS A 173 -11.87 -3.57 -1.74
N CYS A 174 -12.31 -4.19 -0.65
CA CYS A 174 -11.43 -4.87 0.30
C CYS A 174 -10.96 -6.24 -0.21
N SER A 175 -11.69 -6.83 -1.15
CA SER A 175 -11.37 -8.17 -1.66
C SER A 175 -10.18 -8.14 -2.62
N VAL A 176 -9.94 -7.05 -3.35
CA VAL A 176 -8.82 -6.90 -4.32
C VAL A 176 -7.47 -7.33 -3.75
N LYS A 177 -7.20 -7.04 -2.47
CA LYS A 177 -5.92 -7.38 -1.82
C LYS A 177 -5.73 -8.87 -1.57
N ASN A 178 -6.81 -9.63 -1.49
CA ASN A 178 -6.74 -11.08 -1.32
C ASN A 178 -6.28 -11.78 -2.62
N TYR A 179 -6.39 -11.10 -3.76
CA TYR A 179 -6.04 -11.63 -5.07
C TYR A 179 -4.61 -11.25 -5.48
N VAL A 180 -4.16 -10.06 -5.09
CA VAL A 180 -2.82 -9.52 -5.40
C VAL A 180 -2.01 -9.49 -4.11
N THR A 181 -1.63 -10.66 -3.61
CA THR A 181 -0.81 -10.77 -2.40
C THR A 181 0.65 -10.77 -2.81
N THR A 182 1.35 -9.66 -2.61
CA THR A 182 2.81 -9.64 -2.65
C THR A 182 3.33 -10.10 -1.29
N THR A 183 3.63 -11.38 -1.17
CA THR A 183 4.32 -11.90 0.02
C THR A 183 5.78 -11.48 -0.02
N TRP A 184 6.33 -11.16 1.15
CA TRP A 184 7.76 -10.92 1.27
C TRP A 184 8.51 -12.22 0.92
N PRO A 185 9.54 -12.19 0.06
CA PRO A 185 10.21 -13.40 -0.40
C PRO A 185 10.80 -14.19 0.77
N GLU A 186 10.85 -15.51 0.64
CA GLU A 186 11.48 -16.39 1.61
C GLU A 186 13.01 -16.27 1.57
N ASN A 187 13.72 -16.84 2.56
CA ASN A 187 15.18 -16.71 2.63
C ASN A 187 15.89 -17.26 1.38
N GLU A 188 15.42 -18.38 0.83
CA GLU A 188 15.96 -18.97 -0.40
C GLU A 188 15.71 -18.06 -1.61
N GLU A 189 14.49 -17.53 -1.74
CA GLU A 189 14.14 -16.59 -2.81
C GLU A 189 14.95 -15.30 -2.72
N ARG A 190 15.20 -14.78 -1.50
CA ARG A 190 16.06 -13.60 -1.30
C ARG A 190 17.49 -13.84 -1.75
N GLN A 191 18.04 -15.03 -1.53
CA GLN A 191 19.38 -15.38 -2.01
C GLN A 191 19.42 -15.39 -3.55
N LEU A 192 18.41 -15.97 -4.20
CA LEU A 192 18.30 -15.98 -5.66
C LEU A 192 18.15 -14.56 -6.24
N ILE A 193 17.30 -13.73 -5.62
CA ILE A 193 17.12 -12.33 -6.02
C ILE A 193 18.43 -11.55 -5.85
N ALA A 194 19.11 -11.71 -4.72
CA ALA A 194 20.39 -11.06 -4.46
C ALA A 194 21.47 -11.47 -5.45
N ALA A 195 21.59 -12.76 -5.76
CA ALA A 195 22.52 -13.26 -6.77
C ALA A 195 22.23 -12.65 -8.15
N ARG A 196 20.95 -12.61 -8.56
CA ARG A 196 20.53 -12.02 -9.84
C ARG A 196 20.83 -10.52 -9.92
N ILE A 197 20.59 -9.77 -8.85
CA ILE A 197 20.86 -8.33 -8.79
C ILE A 197 22.37 -8.07 -8.78
N GLN A 198 23.14 -8.88 -8.06
CA GLN A 198 24.59 -8.81 -8.05
C GLN A 198 25.18 -9.09 -9.43
N GLU A 199 24.69 -10.11 -10.15
CA GLU A 199 25.13 -10.41 -11.51
C GLU A 199 24.84 -9.25 -12.48
N LYS A 200 23.63 -8.68 -12.39
CA LYS A 200 23.18 -7.66 -13.35
C LYS A 200 23.72 -6.25 -13.06
N TYR A 201 23.86 -5.89 -11.78
CA TYR A 201 24.14 -4.52 -11.35
C TYR A 201 25.31 -4.39 -10.37
N ALA A 202 25.99 -5.49 -10.05
CA ALA A 202 27.11 -5.55 -9.09
C ALA A 202 26.77 -5.15 -7.65
N PHE A 203 25.48 -5.06 -7.29
CA PHE A 203 25.05 -4.80 -5.91
C PHE A 203 24.97 -6.10 -5.09
N VAL A 204 25.88 -6.25 -4.13
CA VAL A 204 25.98 -7.43 -3.26
C VAL A 204 24.85 -7.42 -2.23
N ASN A 205 24.23 -8.58 -1.98
CA ASN A 205 23.16 -8.77 -1.00
C ASN A 205 21.92 -7.88 -1.18
N CYS A 206 21.74 -7.27 -2.35
CA CYS A 206 20.59 -6.41 -2.61
C CYS A 206 19.37 -7.24 -2.99
N ILE A 207 18.29 -7.13 -2.21
CA ILE A 207 17.04 -7.83 -2.47
C ILE A 207 16.06 -6.94 -3.24
N ASP A 208 16.08 -5.63 -2.97
CA ASP A 208 15.14 -4.70 -3.59
C ASP A 208 15.70 -3.29 -3.70
N LEU A 209 15.11 -2.51 -4.61
CA LEU A 209 15.46 -1.12 -4.90
C LEU A 209 14.20 -0.27 -4.93
N VAL A 210 14.13 0.74 -4.08
CA VAL A 210 13.00 1.67 -4.01
C VAL A 210 13.45 3.05 -4.44
N ASP A 211 13.06 3.45 -5.65
CA ASP A 211 13.27 4.80 -6.17
C ASP A 211 12.13 5.74 -5.76
N GLY A 212 12.42 7.03 -5.64
CA GLY A 212 11.44 8.07 -5.34
C GLY A 212 11.08 8.21 -3.86
N THR A 213 11.93 7.73 -2.95
CA THR A 213 11.67 7.84 -1.51
C THR A 213 11.93 9.27 -1.04
N LEU A 214 10.89 9.97 -0.57
CA LEU A 214 11.04 11.32 -0.01
C LEU A 214 11.35 11.24 1.49
N LEU A 215 12.55 11.66 1.88
CA LEU A 215 12.96 11.81 3.28
C LEU A 215 12.64 13.23 3.74
N PRO A 216 11.63 13.44 4.61
CA PRO A 216 11.25 14.77 5.04
C PRO A 216 12.34 15.42 5.90
N LEU A 217 12.55 16.72 5.70
CA LEU A 217 13.45 17.55 6.49
C LEU A 217 12.63 18.44 7.41
N GLU A 218 12.99 18.46 8.69
CA GLU A 218 12.34 19.31 9.71
C GLU A 218 12.66 20.80 9.49
N PHE A 219 13.90 21.08 9.06
CA PHE A 219 14.38 22.42 8.84
C PHE A 219 14.75 22.63 7.37
N LYS A 220 14.55 23.87 6.94
CA LYS A 220 15.07 24.39 5.68
C LYS A 220 16.60 24.25 5.63
N SER A 221 17.15 23.80 4.51
CA SER A 221 18.61 23.75 4.35
C SER A 221 19.18 25.18 4.40
N LYS A 222 20.38 25.34 4.96
CA LYS A 222 21.07 26.65 4.99
C LYS A 222 21.50 27.15 3.60
N ARG A 223 21.48 26.26 2.60
CA ARG A 223 21.94 26.53 1.23
C ARG A 223 20.96 25.91 0.24
N ASN A 224 20.59 26.68 -0.79
CA ASN A 224 19.70 26.28 -1.87
C ASN A 224 18.40 25.62 -1.40
N GLU A 225 17.71 26.28 -0.48
CA GLU A 225 16.42 25.87 0.06
C GLU A 225 15.36 25.46 -0.98
N GLU A 226 15.32 26.15 -2.12
CA GLU A 226 14.34 25.94 -3.18
C GLU A 226 14.48 24.55 -3.80
N ASP A 227 15.71 24.02 -3.87
CA ASP A 227 16.03 22.71 -4.44
C ASP A 227 15.45 21.55 -3.60
N TYR A 228 15.21 21.80 -2.31
CA TYR A 228 14.69 20.81 -1.37
C TYR A 228 13.18 20.94 -1.14
N PHE A 229 12.53 21.96 -1.70
CA PHE A 229 11.11 22.19 -1.50
C PHE A 229 10.27 21.27 -2.39
N SER A 230 9.56 20.33 -1.78
CA SER A 230 8.74 19.36 -2.49
C SER A 230 7.38 19.93 -2.88
N ARG A 231 6.82 19.43 -3.99
CA ARG A 231 5.43 19.68 -4.41
C ARG A 231 4.38 19.32 -3.35
N LYS A 232 4.76 18.55 -2.32
CA LYS A 232 3.92 18.17 -1.18
C LYS A 232 3.91 19.20 -0.04
N GLY A 233 4.55 20.36 -0.20
CA GLY A 233 4.45 21.49 0.73
C GLY A 233 5.41 21.43 1.92
N GLY A 234 6.55 20.74 1.78
CA GLY A 234 7.59 20.65 2.80
C GLY A 234 8.96 20.36 2.19
N TYR A 235 10.03 20.51 2.97
CA TYR A 235 11.38 20.20 2.53
C TYR A 235 11.63 18.68 2.58
N SER A 236 12.22 18.11 1.55
CA SER A 236 12.54 16.67 1.51
C SER A 236 13.67 16.34 0.56
N LEU A 237 14.43 15.29 0.87
CA LEU A 237 15.41 14.69 -0.02
C LEU A 237 14.78 13.54 -0.81
N ASN A 238 15.00 13.50 -2.12
CA ASN A 238 14.69 12.31 -2.90
C ASN A 238 15.85 11.31 -2.78
N ALA A 239 15.54 10.12 -2.29
CA ALA A 239 16.50 9.06 -2.03
C ALA A 239 16.13 7.79 -2.80
N LEU A 240 17.17 7.15 -3.31
CA LEU A 240 17.13 5.78 -3.79
C LEU A 240 17.52 4.86 -2.63
N VAL A 241 16.62 3.98 -2.21
CA VAL A 241 16.83 3.10 -1.06
C VAL A 241 17.12 1.69 -1.53
N PHE A 242 18.22 1.12 -1.04
CA PHE A 242 18.58 -0.27 -1.27
C PHE A 242 18.17 -1.11 -0.06
N VAL A 243 17.44 -2.19 -0.29
CA VAL A 243 17.10 -3.16 0.75
C VAL A 243 18.10 -4.31 0.68
N MET A 244 18.89 -4.48 1.74
CA MET A 244 19.93 -5.50 1.80
C MET A 244 19.54 -6.67 2.70
N MET A 245 20.01 -7.86 2.30
CA MET A 245 19.94 -9.06 3.11
C MET A 245 20.94 -8.96 4.27
N TRP A 246 20.46 -9.12 5.49
CA TRP A 246 21.35 -9.25 6.65
C TRP A 246 21.89 -10.68 6.72
N ILE A 247 23.21 -10.80 6.74
CA ILE A 247 23.90 -12.08 6.92
C ILE A 247 24.35 -12.12 8.38
N GLY A 248 23.65 -12.89 9.21
CA GLY A 248 23.91 -13.10 10.63
C GLY A 248 23.63 -14.52 11.03
#